data_AF-A0A8H5QVW6-F1
#
_entry.id   AF-A0A8H5QVW6-F1
#
_cell.length_a   1.000
_cell.length_b   1.000
_cell.length_c   1.000
_cell.angle_alpha   90.00
_cell.angle_beta   90.00
_cell.angle_gamma   90.00
#
_symmetry.space_group_name_H-M   'P 1'
#
loop_
_entity.id
_entity.type
_entity.pdbx_description
1 polymer ?
#
loop_
_entity_poly.entity_id
_entity_poly.type
_entity_poly.pdbx_seq_one_letter_code
_entity_poly.pdbx_strand_id
1 'polypeptide(L)'
;MGILIAYGVANTFFILLQCRPLEASWDISVLETVQGVSCLPQTGIHIMSNIGSVINIATDIMLSLAPTLFLWKLKRPLKEKILVGALMGLGMFASVSSIVKATLVKEFGMAKDAWALTNSISTWTALEQILIMIASSAPFLKPLVQSALHRMGWTLSGTSVGRSGYGNRNIYGGDGDPFAAGDSNDAIPLEGKVYEVGKPRDERDITTMRTTQGYLTAASWMERVCTMVAITSLWNAVLLTGVAVSEAKSCKKPFVRREWRSLSIKERDHYIKAQKCLMKKPSQSYTADIPGARSRWDDFLGTHIINADDVQFTGVFYPYHRLLMYSYEQELQTCGWKGGIPYWDWILDATGPDNDTSVFVNSPIFDNKHGFGGNGAWIPGNFFNPEPGLPVNPPWGVPDRSGGDCIKSGPFAGLKSNLGPGNGTAYNPNCIRRDFAPLSFRDMSGPAAVEDGMRQGYFGHFDRLTQSTTHSGGHGGVGGLYGTMTDKWQSPADPLFWVHHANVDRFWWSWQIRDLKKREKDISGPLINFDYNNEAAGNVTLDHGIFIGETVKLNAKVKDVMHIQKGLLCYQYEDTY
;
A
#
# COMPACT_ATOMS: atom_id res chain seq x y z
N MET A 1 19.21 28.83 16.07
CA MET A 1 17.93 28.99 16.82
C MET A 1 17.19 30.27 16.43
N GLY A 2 17.74 31.47 16.58
CA GLY A 2 17.05 32.72 16.19
C GLY A 2 16.54 32.74 14.73
N ILE A 3 17.35 32.27 13.78
CA ILE A 3 16.99 32.17 12.35
C ILE A 3 15.80 31.19 12.12
N LEU A 4 15.75 30.07 12.84
CA LEU A 4 14.68 29.08 12.72
C LEU A 4 13.35 29.61 13.24
N ILE A 5 13.38 30.33 14.38
CA ILE A 5 12.19 30.95 14.96
C ILE A 5 11.67 32.05 14.03
N ALA A 6 12.56 32.91 13.52
CA ALA A 6 12.19 33.97 12.59
C ALA A 6 11.55 33.40 11.30
N TYR A 7 12.14 32.34 10.74
CA TYR A 7 11.58 31.65 9.58
C TYR A 7 10.21 31.00 9.89
N GLY A 8 10.08 30.30 11.02
CA GLY A 8 8.83 29.65 11.42
C GLY A 8 7.67 30.65 11.58
N VAL A 9 7.94 31.80 12.19
CA VAL A 9 6.97 32.90 12.29
C VAL A 9 6.61 33.43 10.90
N ALA A 10 7.60 33.74 10.06
CA ALA A 10 7.36 34.25 8.71
C ALA A 10 6.56 33.27 7.83
N ASN A 11 6.88 31.98 7.90
CA ASN A 11 6.20 30.92 7.15
C ASN A 11 4.74 30.73 7.62
N THR A 12 4.48 30.88 8.92
CA THR A 12 3.11 30.81 9.46
C THR A 12 2.24 31.93 8.91
N PHE A 13 2.74 33.17 8.93
CA PHE A 13 2.02 34.30 8.33
C PHE A 13 1.86 34.16 6.81
N PHE A 14 2.87 33.61 6.12
CA PHE A 14 2.78 33.32 4.70
C PHE A 14 1.64 32.36 4.37
N ILE A 15 1.54 31.22 5.08
CA ILE A 15 0.48 30.23 4.86
C ILE A 15 -0.92 30.81 5.15
N LEU A 16 -1.05 31.66 6.17
CA LEU A 16 -2.33 32.28 6.54
C LEU A 16 -2.75 33.43 5.62
N LEU A 17 -1.82 34.02 4.87
CA LEU A 17 -2.07 35.20 4.02
C LEU A 17 -1.91 34.90 2.52
N GLN A 18 -1.68 33.64 2.15
CA GLN A 18 -1.43 33.26 0.76
C GLN A 18 -2.66 33.35 -0.15
N CYS A 19 -3.87 33.31 0.41
CA CYS A 19 -5.13 33.43 -0.33
C CYS A 19 -6.10 34.38 0.39
N ARG A 20 -6.89 35.12 -0.41
CA ARG A 20 -8.03 35.91 0.05
C ARG A 20 -9.27 35.45 -0.73
N PRO A 21 -10.29 34.85 -0.07
CA PRO A 21 -10.37 34.50 1.35
C PRO A 21 -9.50 33.27 1.69
N LEU A 22 -9.18 33.03 2.98
CA LEU A 22 -8.21 32.00 3.41
C LEU A 22 -8.68 30.58 3.05
N GLU A 23 -9.98 30.37 3.02
CA GLU A 23 -10.66 29.11 2.70
C GLU A 23 -10.30 28.60 1.31
N ALA A 24 -9.99 29.50 0.37
CA ALA A 24 -9.53 29.16 -0.97
C ALA A 24 -8.16 28.44 -0.99
N SER A 25 -7.45 28.37 0.14
CA SER A 25 -6.18 27.64 0.25
C SER A 25 -6.34 26.12 0.43
N TRP A 26 -7.53 25.63 0.83
CA TRP A 26 -7.81 24.20 0.95
C TRP A 26 -9.11 23.75 0.28
N ASP A 27 -10.04 24.66 -0.01
CA ASP A 27 -11.30 24.38 -0.71
C ASP A 27 -11.28 25.00 -2.11
N ILE A 28 -11.02 24.16 -3.11
CA ILE A 28 -10.90 24.55 -4.52
C ILE A 28 -12.26 25.01 -5.08
N SER A 29 -13.39 24.56 -4.51
CA SER A 29 -14.72 24.95 -4.97
C SER A 29 -15.03 26.44 -4.73
N VAL A 30 -14.31 27.08 -3.80
CA VAL A 30 -14.40 28.51 -3.51
C VAL A 30 -13.87 29.37 -4.67
N LEU A 31 -12.93 28.83 -5.47
CA LEU A 31 -12.42 29.51 -6.67
C LEU A 31 -13.48 29.64 -7.78
N GLU A 32 -14.46 28.75 -7.82
CA GLU A 32 -15.53 28.73 -8.82
C GLU A 32 -16.79 29.49 -8.37
N THR A 33 -17.02 29.57 -7.05
CA THR A 33 -18.27 30.06 -6.45
C THR A 33 -18.22 31.50 -5.96
N VAL A 34 -17.03 32.05 -5.67
CA VAL A 34 -16.87 33.40 -5.10
C VAL A 34 -16.14 34.32 -6.08
N GLN A 35 -16.74 35.47 -6.44
CA GLN A 35 -16.08 36.49 -7.25
C GLN A 35 -15.08 37.30 -6.41
N GLY A 36 -13.85 37.47 -6.93
CA GLY A 36 -12.80 38.29 -6.29
C GLY A 36 -11.75 37.49 -5.52
N VAL A 37 -11.66 36.17 -5.70
CA VAL A 37 -10.62 35.35 -5.08
C VAL A 37 -9.24 35.70 -5.65
N SER A 38 -8.28 35.97 -4.76
CA SER A 38 -6.90 36.25 -5.14
C SER A 38 -5.96 35.44 -4.27
N CYS A 39 -5.20 34.55 -4.90
CA CYS A 39 -4.13 33.78 -4.27
C CYS A 39 -2.77 34.21 -4.82
N LEU A 40 -1.73 34.11 -3.99
CA LEU A 40 -0.36 34.32 -4.42
C LEU A 40 0.01 33.32 -5.52
N PRO A 41 0.75 33.75 -6.56
CA PRO A 41 1.17 32.87 -7.63
C PRO A 41 2.07 31.75 -7.10
N GLN A 42 2.04 30.58 -7.74
CA GLN A 42 2.84 29.40 -7.38
C GLN A 42 4.33 29.72 -7.21
N THR A 43 4.86 30.66 -7.99
CA THR A 43 6.24 31.16 -7.87
C THR A 43 6.57 31.66 -6.46
N GLY A 44 5.64 32.35 -5.78
CA GLY A 44 5.83 32.81 -4.41
C GLY A 44 5.91 31.66 -3.40
N ILE A 45 5.08 30.62 -3.59
CA ILE A 45 5.06 29.41 -2.77
C ILE A 45 6.38 28.65 -2.91
N HIS A 46 6.88 28.48 -4.13
CA HIS A 46 8.17 27.83 -4.37
C HIS A 46 9.34 28.61 -3.76
N ILE A 47 9.35 29.94 -3.85
CA ILE A 47 10.40 30.76 -3.24
C ILE A 47 10.42 30.57 -1.72
N MET A 48 9.27 30.68 -1.06
CA MET A 48 9.18 30.52 0.40
C MET A 48 9.57 29.11 0.85
N SER A 49 9.16 28.08 0.11
CA SER A 49 9.49 26.69 0.40
C SER A 49 10.98 26.37 0.16
N ASN A 50 11.61 26.95 -0.87
CA ASN A 50 13.04 26.78 -1.14
C ASN A 50 13.89 27.46 -0.06
N ILE A 51 13.52 28.67 0.38
CA ILE A 51 14.19 29.36 1.48
C ILE A 51 14.16 28.50 2.76
N GLY A 52 12.99 27.93 3.08
CA GLY A 52 12.85 27.03 4.23
C GLY A 52 13.69 25.77 4.13
N SER A 53 13.73 25.16 2.94
CA SER A 53 14.53 23.96 2.68
C SER A 53 16.02 24.23 2.86
N VAL A 54 16.51 25.37 2.36
CA VAL A 54 17.91 25.79 2.53
C VAL A 54 18.24 26.01 4.00
N ILE A 55 17.38 26.71 4.75
CA ILE A 55 17.60 26.97 6.18
C ILE A 55 17.68 25.64 6.94
N ASN A 56 16.72 24.74 6.74
CA ASN A 56 16.66 23.45 7.44
C ASN A 56 17.88 22.56 7.13
N ILE A 57 18.22 22.39 5.84
CA ILE A 57 19.39 21.61 5.41
C ILE A 57 20.68 22.19 6.00
N ALA A 58 20.85 23.52 5.91
CA ALA A 58 22.05 24.18 6.43
C ALA A 58 22.16 24.01 7.95
N THR A 59 21.06 24.14 8.69
CA THR A 59 21.08 23.96 10.14
C THR A 59 21.36 22.53 10.56
N ASP A 60 20.81 21.53 9.88
CA ASP A 60 21.06 20.12 10.22
C ASP A 60 22.51 19.72 9.95
N ILE A 61 23.09 20.19 8.83
CA ILE A 61 24.51 19.96 8.52
C ILE A 61 25.40 20.69 9.53
N MET A 62 25.10 21.95 9.86
CA MET A 62 25.90 22.71 10.83
C MET A 62 25.87 22.07 12.23
N LEU A 63 24.70 21.65 12.70
CA LEU A 63 24.54 21.04 14.02
C LEU A 63 25.11 19.62 14.07
N SER A 64 25.05 18.87 12.97
CA SER A 64 25.66 17.54 12.85
C SER A 64 27.17 17.57 12.60
N LEU A 65 27.78 18.71 12.26
CA LEU A 65 29.24 18.83 12.09
C LEU A 65 29.93 19.58 13.23
N ALA A 66 29.22 20.46 13.96
CA ALA A 66 29.83 21.24 15.03
C ALA A 66 30.44 20.38 16.17
N PRO A 67 29.79 19.30 16.65
CA PRO A 67 30.39 18.44 17.67
C PRO A 67 31.52 17.51 17.15
N THR A 68 31.55 17.12 15.86
CA THR A 68 32.56 16.19 15.32
C THR A 68 33.90 16.88 15.25
N LEU A 69 33.91 18.13 14.79
CA LEU A 69 35.12 18.96 14.71
C LEU A 69 35.75 19.21 16.10
N PHE A 70 34.91 19.38 17.13
CA PHE A 70 35.37 19.56 18.52
C PHE A 70 35.84 18.25 19.17
N LEU A 71 35.10 17.15 18.98
CA LEU A 71 35.38 15.87 19.65
C LEU A 71 36.54 15.08 19.05
N TRP A 72 36.92 15.36 17.80
CA TRP A 72 38.10 14.73 17.20
C TRP A 72 39.41 15.11 17.88
N LYS A 73 39.48 16.29 18.51
CA LYS A 73 40.67 16.74 19.26
C LYS A 73 40.73 16.22 20.70
N LEU A 74 39.68 15.54 21.19
CA LEU A 74 39.61 15.02 22.56
C LEU A 74 40.05 13.54 22.64
N LYS A 75 40.94 13.24 23.60
CA LYS A 75 41.40 11.89 23.94
C LYS A 75 40.35 11.14 24.76
N ARG A 76 39.21 10.82 24.15
CA ARG A 76 38.13 10.01 24.75
C ARG A 76 38.21 8.53 24.29
N PRO A 77 37.75 7.57 25.12
CA PRO A 77 37.74 6.15 24.77
C PRO A 77 36.86 5.87 23.55
N LEU A 78 37.25 4.88 22.73
CA LEU A 78 36.65 4.58 21.43
C LEU A 78 35.13 4.39 21.48
N LYS A 79 34.60 3.82 22.56
CA LYS A 79 33.15 3.57 22.74
C LYS A 79 32.34 4.87 22.81
N GLU A 80 32.87 5.92 23.44
CA GLU A 80 32.20 7.23 23.47
C GLU A 80 32.26 7.92 22.10
N LYS A 81 33.34 7.72 21.34
CA LYS A 81 33.47 8.23 19.97
C LYS A 81 32.48 7.56 19.01
N ILE A 82 32.26 6.25 19.16
CA ILE A 82 31.26 5.50 18.37
C ILE A 82 29.84 5.98 18.70
N LEU A 83 29.51 6.14 19.99
CA LEU A 83 28.19 6.61 20.40
C LEU A 83 27.90 8.02 19.86
N VAL A 84 28.86 8.94 20.00
CA VAL A 84 28.69 10.29 19.44
C VAL A 84 28.64 10.24 17.91
N GLY A 85 29.47 9.43 17.25
CA GLY A 85 29.40 9.25 15.79
C GLY A 85 28.02 8.76 15.31
N ALA A 86 27.39 7.83 16.04
CA ALA A 86 26.04 7.35 15.73
C ALA A 86 24.97 8.46 15.89
N LEU A 87 25.07 9.29 16.93
CA LEU A 87 24.18 10.43 17.14
C LEU A 87 24.30 11.47 16.02
N MET A 88 25.51 11.67 15.51
CA MET A 88 25.78 12.62 14.43
C MET A 88 25.33 12.07 13.07
N GLY A 89 25.40 10.75 12.88
CA GLY A 89 24.84 10.07 11.71
C GLY A 89 23.33 10.22 11.56
N LEU A 90 22.58 10.25 12.67
CA LEU A 90 21.14 10.49 12.66
C LEU A 90 20.78 11.91 12.16
N GLY A 91 21.56 12.92 12.57
CA GLY A 91 21.38 14.30 12.08
C GLY A 91 21.69 14.44 10.58
N MET A 92 22.70 13.72 10.08
CA MET A 92 23.04 13.71 8.67
C MET A 92 21.98 12.98 7.81
N PHE A 93 21.34 11.94 8.36
CA PHE A 93 20.22 11.24 7.71
C PHE A 93 18.94 12.08 7.69
N ALA A 94 18.70 12.93 8.71
CA ALA A 94 17.64 13.94 8.67
C ALA A 94 17.85 14.92 7.51
N SER A 95 19.08 15.40 7.30
CA SER A 95 19.41 16.28 6.16
C SER A 95 19.13 15.65 4.79
N VAL A 96 19.37 14.33 4.63
CA VAL A 96 19.03 13.59 3.40
C VAL A 96 17.52 13.61 3.15
N SER A 97 16.72 13.43 4.20
CA SER A 97 15.25 13.52 4.11
C SER A 97 14.78 14.92 3.69
N SER A 98 15.43 15.98 4.21
CA SER A 98 15.17 17.37 3.81
C SER A 98 15.51 17.63 2.33
N ILE A 99 16.58 17.03 1.81
CA ILE A 99 16.99 17.14 0.40
C ILE A 99 15.98 16.47 -0.52
N VAL A 100 15.55 15.24 -0.19
CA VAL A 100 14.53 14.52 -0.97
C VAL A 100 13.22 15.32 -1.01
N LYS A 101 12.78 15.84 0.13
CA LYS A 101 11.62 16.75 0.20
C LYS A 101 11.78 17.97 -0.70
N ALA A 102 12.95 18.63 -0.70
CA ALA A 102 13.21 19.78 -1.55
C ALA A 102 13.17 19.45 -3.05
N THR A 103 13.52 18.22 -3.45
CA THR A 103 13.35 17.77 -4.84
C THR A 103 11.89 17.54 -5.21
N LEU A 104 11.09 16.97 -4.32
CA LEU A 104 9.66 16.70 -4.53
C LEU A 104 8.83 17.99 -4.61
N VAL A 105 9.17 19.01 -3.81
CA VAL A 105 8.49 20.33 -3.83
C VAL A 105 8.63 21.03 -5.18
N LYS A 106 9.66 20.74 -5.98
CA LYS A 106 9.80 21.30 -7.33
C LYS A 106 8.75 20.79 -8.31
N GLU A 107 8.18 19.61 -8.04
CA GLU A 107 7.13 19.00 -8.85
C GLU A 107 5.72 19.46 -8.42
N PHE A 108 5.63 20.21 -7.32
CA PHE A 108 4.37 20.72 -6.77
C PHE A 108 3.72 21.70 -7.75
N GLY A 109 2.49 21.41 -8.18
CA GLY A 109 1.76 22.18 -9.19
C GLY A 109 1.98 21.75 -10.65
N MET A 110 2.96 20.87 -10.93
CA MET A 110 3.17 20.25 -12.24
C MET A 110 2.83 18.75 -12.27
N ALA A 111 2.61 18.13 -11.12
CA ALA A 111 2.25 16.72 -11.01
C ALA A 111 0.80 16.46 -11.43
N LYS A 112 0.59 15.42 -12.25
CA LYS A 112 -0.74 14.94 -12.67
C LYS A 112 -1.58 14.42 -11.49
N ASP A 113 -0.94 13.95 -10.42
CA ASP A 113 -1.58 13.56 -9.16
C ASP A 113 -0.98 14.36 -7.99
N ALA A 114 -1.65 15.45 -7.62
CA ALA A 114 -1.26 16.31 -6.52
C ALA A 114 -1.34 15.63 -5.15
N TRP A 115 -2.20 14.60 -4.98
CA TRP A 115 -2.41 13.91 -3.71
C TRP A 115 -1.28 12.91 -3.42
N ALA A 116 -0.83 12.16 -4.41
CA ALA A 116 0.31 11.27 -4.27
C ALA A 116 1.60 12.03 -3.96
N LEU A 117 1.83 13.17 -4.64
CA LEU A 117 2.97 14.03 -4.37
C LEU A 117 2.91 14.63 -2.96
N THR A 118 1.73 15.12 -2.55
CA THR A 118 1.52 15.67 -1.19
C THR A 118 1.75 14.60 -0.11
N ASN A 119 1.27 13.37 -0.32
CA ASN A 119 1.49 12.26 0.61
C ASN A 119 2.98 11.88 0.73
N SER A 120 3.71 11.91 -0.39
CA SER A 120 5.15 11.68 -0.40
C SER A 120 5.89 12.77 0.38
N ILE A 121 5.59 14.05 0.10
CA ILE A 121 6.16 15.21 0.82
C ILE A 121 5.89 15.11 2.32
N SER A 122 4.66 14.76 2.73
CA SER A 122 4.28 14.57 4.13
C SER A 122 5.03 13.42 4.79
N THR A 123 5.24 12.31 4.09
CA THR A 123 5.97 11.14 4.63
C THR A 123 7.43 11.49 4.92
N TRP A 124 8.11 12.15 3.97
CA TRP A 124 9.50 12.58 4.16
C TRP A 124 9.64 13.65 5.25
N THR A 125 8.66 14.55 5.36
CA THR A 125 8.59 15.54 6.45
C THR A 125 8.41 14.86 7.82
N ALA A 126 7.56 13.84 7.90
CA ALA A 126 7.36 13.08 9.13
C ALA A 126 8.63 12.31 9.54
N LEU A 127 9.32 11.67 8.58
CA LEU A 127 10.58 10.98 8.84
C LEU A 127 11.67 11.92 9.38
N GLU A 128 11.84 13.08 8.73
CA GLU A 128 12.76 14.14 9.18
C GLU A 128 12.45 14.57 10.64
N GLN A 129 11.18 14.85 10.96
CA GLN A 129 10.76 15.22 12.30
C GLN A 129 11.07 14.13 13.34
N ILE A 130 10.79 12.87 13.01
CA ILE A 130 11.05 11.73 13.90
C ILE A 130 12.55 11.57 14.18
N LEU A 131 13.39 11.68 13.14
CA LEU A 131 14.84 11.60 13.29
C LEU A 131 15.40 12.73 14.15
N ILE A 132 14.88 13.95 13.99
CA ILE A 132 15.25 15.10 14.81
C ILE A 132 14.82 14.91 16.28
N MET A 133 13.62 14.37 16.53
CA MET A 133 13.15 14.06 17.90
C MET A 133 14.02 13.00 18.58
N ILE A 134 14.41 11.94 17.84
CA ILE A 134 15.31 10.90 18.35
C ILE A 134 16.70 11.49 18.64
N ALA A 135 17.26 12.24 17.68
CA ALA A 135 18.59 12.83 17.81
C ALA A 135 18.67 13.84 18.97
N SER A 136 17.62 14.63 19.20
CA SER A 136 17.57 15.61 20.30
C SER A 136 17.37 14.96 21.68
N SER A 137 16.68 13.83 21.75
CA SER A 137 16.39 13.13 23.02
C SER A 137 17.53 12.19 23.45
N ALA A 138 18.32 11.69 22.50
CA ALA A 138 19.32 10.67 22.75
C ALA A 138 20.49 11.06 23.71
N PRO A 139 20.96 12.33 23.77
CA PRO A 139 21.96 12.74 24.78
C PRO A 139 21.48 12.55 26.23
N PHE A 140 20.18 12.68 26.49
CA PHE A 140 19.58 12.56 27.83
C PHE A 140 19.36 11.11 28.26
N LEU A 141 19.40 10.14 27.34
CA LEU A 141 19.27 8.72 27.63
C LEU A 141 20.59 8.08 28.11
N LYS A 142 21.73 8.76 27.96
CA LYS A 142 23.06 8.25 28.33
C LYS A 142 23.13 7.68 29.78
N PRO A 143 22.71 8.39 30.84
CA PRO A 143 22.80 7.86 32.21
C PRO A 143 21.87 6.67 32.48
N LEU A 144 20.71 6.60 31.81
CA LEU A 144 19.77 5.49 31.92
C LEU A 144 20.31 4.23 31.22
N VAL A 145 20.87 4.39 30.02
CA VAL A 145 21.50 3.30 29.27
C VAL A 145 22.73 2.77 30.01
N GLN A 146 23.54 3.64 30.62
CA GLN A 146 24.67 3.23 31.46
C GLN A 146 24.22 2.42 32.69
N SER A 147 23.13 2.82 33.33
CA SER A 147 22.55 2.10 34.47
C SER A 147 21.97 0.73 34.05
N ALA A 148 21.31 0.65 32.90
CA ALA A 148 20.76 -0.60 32.36
C ALA A 148 21.86 -1.58 31.94
N LEU A 149 22.91 -1.10 31.27
CA LEU A 149 24.06 -1.91 30.86
C LEU A 149 24.83 -2.43 32.08
N HIS A 150 24.98 -1.62 33.14
CA HIS A 150 25.58 -2.07 34.40
C HIS A 150 24.77 -3.18 35.07
N ARG A 151 23.43 -3.12 35.03
CA ARG A 151 22.55 -4.18 35.54
C ARG A 151 22.62 -5.48 34.72
N MET A 152 22.89 -5.37 33.41
CA MET A 152 23.12 -6.52 32.52
C MET A 152 24.56 -7.04 32.57
N GLY A 153 25.40 -6.56 33.49
CA GLY A 153 26.78 -7.00 33.67
C GLY A 153 27.78 -6.42 32.68
N TRP A 154 27.37 -5.44 31.87
CA TRP A 154 28.20 -4.80 30.85
C TRP A 154 28.73 -3.47 31.39
N THR A 155 29.96 -3.48 31.92
CA THR A 155 30.65 -2.26 32.36
C THR A 155 31.27 -1.53 31.16
N LEU A 156 30.76 -0.33 30.87
CA LEU A 156 31.26 0.52 29.79
C LEU A 156 32.52 1.32 30.14
N SER A 157 32.99 1.25 31.39
CA SER A 157 34.18 1.96 31.85
C SER A 157 35.27 0.98 32.27
N GLY A 158 36.36 0.95 31.49
CA GLY A 158 37.65 0.46 31.94
C GLY A 158 38.31 1.52 32.82
N THR A 159 37.81 1.70 34.03
CA THR A 159 38.56 2.39 35.08
C THR A 159 39.21 1.32 35.93
N SER A 160 40.49 1.09 35.71
CA SER A 160 41.37 0.44 36.67
C SER A 160 41.14 1.10 38.03
N VAL A 161 40.62 0.34 38.98
CA VAL A 161 40.64 0.73 40.38
C VAL A 161 42.11 0.83 40.78
N GLY A 162 42.63 2.06 40.79
CA GLY A 162 43.87 2.37 41.48
C GLY A 162 43.66 2.06 42.94
N ARG A 163 44.30 0.99 43.42
CA ARG A 163 44.37 0.60 44.82
C ARG A 163 45.15 1.69 45.57
N SER A 164 44.47 2.76 45.97
CA SER A 164 44.98 3.72 46.96
C SER A 164 44.86 3.06 48.33
N GLY A 165 46.00 2.83 48.97
CA GLY A 165 46.09 2.23 50.30
C GLY A 165 45.36 3.10 51.32
N TYR A 166 44.28 2.56 51.89
CA TYR A 166 43.69 3.11 53.10
C TYR A 166 44.57 2.70 54.28
N GLY A 167 45.33 3.68 54.77
CA GLY A 167 45.95 3.64 56.08
C GLY A 167 44.88 3.48 57.14
N ASN A 168 45.07 2.45 57.96
CA ASN A 168 44.30 2.12 59.14
C ASN A 168 44.41 3.25 60.17
N ARG A 169 43.28 3.82 60.62
CA ARG A 169 43.12 4.33 61.99
C ARG A 169 41.65 4.65 62.29
N ASN A 170 41.04 3.72 63.03
CA ASN A 170 39.80 3.89 63.78
C ASN A 170 39.99 4.94 64.88
N ILE A 171 39.05 5.88 65.02
CA ILE A 171 38.81 6.61 66.26
C ILE A 171 37.29 6.64 66.47
N TYR A 172 36.80 5.73 67.32
CA TYR A 172 35.59 5.92 68.10
C TYR A 172 36.03 6.25 69.53
N GLY A 173 35.46 7.32 70.08
CA GLY A 173 35.71 7.76 71.45
C GLY A 173 35.01 6.88 72.50
N GLY A 174 35.48 7.03 73.73
CA GLY A 174 34.89 6.44 74.92
C GLY A 174 35.80 6.57 76.13
N ASP A 175 35.61 7.67 76.87
CA ASP A 175 35.69 7.88 78.33
C ASP A 175 36.74 7.15 79.19
N GLY A 176 37.40 7.94 80.06
CA GLY A 176 37.86 7.50 81.39
C GLY A 176 39.34 7.69 81.73
N ASP A 177 39.66 8.83 82.37
CA ASP A 177 40.88 9.18 83.13
C ASP A 177 41.26 8.16 84.25
N PRO A 178 42.40 8.32 84.99
CA PRO A 178 43.68 9.02 84.71
C PRO A 178 44.92 8.16 85.13
N PHE A 179 46.16 8.62 84.87
CA PHE A 179 47.27 8.72 85.87
C PHE A 179 48.63 9.03 85.20
N ALA A 180 49.33 9.97 85.84
CA ALA A 180 50.77 10.30 85.80
C ALA A 180 51.29 11.01 84.51
N ALA A 181 51.59 12.31 84.50
CA ALA A 181 52.44 13.18 85.33
C ALA A 181 53.78 13.50 84.64
N GLY A 182 54.04 14.80 84.50
CA GLY A 182 55.35 15.43 84.30
C GLY A 182 55.85 15.46 82.85
N ASP A 183 56.45 16.52 82.34
CA ASP A 183 56.76 17.84 82.89
C ASP A 183 57.23 18.66 81.66
N SER A 184 56.67 19.84 81.43
CA SER A 184 57.37 21.12 81.55
C SER A 184 57.98 21.68 80.26
N ASN A 185 57.67 22.96 80.04
CA ASN A 185 58.51 24.00 79.45
C ASN A 185 58.67 23.95 77.90
N ASP A 186 58.41 25.00 77.11
CA ASP A 186 58.29 26.42 77.44
C ASP A 186 57.85 27.25 76.21
N ALA A 187 57.28 28.42 76.52
CA ALA A 187 57.37 29.70 75.81
C ALA A 187 56.54 29.98 74.53
N ILE A 188 55.51 30.78 74.78
CA ILE A 188 54.78 31.75 73.93
C ILE A 188 55.70 32.96 73.59
N PRO A 189 55.47 33.72 72.50
CA PRO A 189 54.79 35.03 72.60
C PRO A 189 53.83 35.27 71.39
N LEU A 190 52.55 35.67 71.52
CA LEU A 190 51.95 36.94 71.95
C LEU A 190 52.57 38.21 71.36
N GLU A 191 51.85 38.86 70.43
CA GLU A 191 51.58 40.31 70.30
C GLU A 191 50.92 40.56 68.93
N GLY A 192 49.90 41.41 68.70
CA GLY A 192 49.10 42.32 69.49
C GLY A 192 48.14 43.09 68.56
N LYS A 193 46.88 43.26 69.00
CA LYS A 193 45.97 44.45 68.91
C LYS A 193 46.19 45.45 67.74
N VAL A 194 45.18 45.91 66.95
CA VAL A 194 44.05 46.81 67.31
C VAL A 194 43.22 47.16 66.04
N TYR A 195 41.88 47.13 66.18
CA TYR A 195 40.75 47.90 65.55
C TYR A 195 40.80 48.44 64.10
N GLU A 196 39.68 48.24 63.35
CA GLU A 196 38.79 49.34 62.90
C GLU A 196 37.49 48.83 62.24
N VAL A 197 36.38 49.55 62.53
CA VAL A 197 35.07 49.40 61.89
C VAL A 197 34.94 50.47 60.82
N GLY A 198 34.61 50.09 59.58
CA GLY A 198 34.01 51.00 58.61
C GLY A 198 34.23 50.70 57.13
N LYS A 199 33.09 50.52 56.42
CA LYS A 199 32.78 50.77 54.99
C LYS A 199 32.59 49.58 54.03
N PRO A 200 31.67 49.72 53.06
CA PRO A 200 30.87 48.62 52.50
C PRO A 200 31.48 48.01 51.24
N ARG A 201 31.32 46.70 51.08
CA ARG A 201 31.60 45.88 49.88
C ARG A 201 30.75 44.61 50.06
N ASP A 202 30.00 44.08 49.11
CA ASP A 202 29.98 44.25 47.67
C ASP A 202 28.62 43.72 47.15
N GLU A 203 28.03 44.37 46.16
CA GLU A 203 26.74 44.04 45.53
C GLU A 203 26.80 42.77 44.65
N ARG A 204 27.87 41.98 44.77
CA ARG A 204 28.22 40.84 43.91
C ARG A 204 27.75 39.47 44.41
N ASP A 205 27.36 39.34 45.69
CA ASP A 205 26.98 38.02 46.24
C ASP A 205 25.48 37.70 46.13
N ILE A 206 24.60 38.69 45.98
CA ILE A 206 23.15 38.45 45.85
C ILE A 206 22.79 38.01 44.42
N THR A 207 23.56 38.42 43.42
CA THR A 207 23.35 38.07 42.00
C THR A 207 23.72 36.61 41.70
N THR A 208 24.68 36.06 42.45
CA THR A 208 25.21 34.69 42.26
C THR A 208 24.30 33.62 42.88
N MET A 209 23.58 33.94 43.97
CA MET A 209 22.57 33.05 44.56
C MET A 209 21.23 33.06 43.80
N ARG A 210 20.80 34.20 43.22
CA ARG A 210 19.58 34.24 42.39
C ARG A 210 19.73 33.51 41.05
N THR A 211 20.93 33.51 40.47
CA THR A 211 21.21 32.80 39.22
C THR A 211 21.23 31.28 39.43
N THR A 212 21.90 30.78 40.46
CA THR A 212 21.97 29.33 40.74
C THR A 212 20.61 28.70 41.10
N GLN A 213 19.75 29.41 41.85
CA GLN A 213 18.38 28.96 42.12
C GLN A 213 17.51 28.93 40.84
N GLY A 214 17.67 29.90 39.94
CA GLY A 214 16.95 29.97 38.66
C GLY A 214 17.37 28.88 37.66
N TYR A 215 18.65 28.52 37.62
CA TYR A 215 19.15 27.44 36.76
C TYR A 215 18.70 26.05 37.23
N LEU A 216 18.59 25.82 38.54
CA LEU A 216 18.08 24.56 39.09
C LEU A 216 16.57 24.40 38.85
N THR A 217 15.79 25.49 38.92
CA THR A 217 14.36 25.45 38.57
C THR A 217 14.12 25.27 37.07
N ALA A 218 14.92 25.92 36.21
CA ALA A 218 14.82 25.78 34.76
C ALA A 218 15.25 24.39 34.27
N ALA A 219 16.30 23.79 34.84
CA ALA A 219 16.72 22.42 34.56
C ALA A 219 15.64 21.40 34.99
N SER A 220 15.02 21.59 36.17
CA SER A 220 13.91 20.72 36.62
C SER A 220 12.64 20.87 35.78
N TRP A 221 12.38 22.07 35.24
CA TRP A 221 11.29 22.32 34.31
C TRP A 221 11.56 21.71 32.94
N MET A 222 12.78 21.82 32.42
CA MET A 222 13.19 21.19 31.17
C MET A 222 13.20 19.66 31.28
N GLU A 223 13.63 19.08 32.40
CA GLU A 223 13.49 17.64 32.64
C GLU A 223 12.02 17.20 32.64
N ARG A 224 11.12 17.94 33.31
CA ARG A 224 9.69 17.61 33.35
C ARG A 224 9.00 17.79 32.01
N VAL A 225 9.35 18.82 31.24
CA VAL A 225 8.84 19.05 29.89
C VAL A 225 9.40 18.01 28.91
N CYS A 226 10.69 17.67 28.95
CA CYS A 226 11.25 16.59 28.15
C CYS A 226 10.69 15.22 28.53
N THR A 227 10.37 14.98 29.80
CA THR A 227 9.72 13.73 30.23
C THR A 227 8.25 13.69 29.79
N MET A 228 7.52 14.81 29.87
CA MET A 228 6.15 14.89 29.34
C MET A 228 6.12 14.77 27.82
N VAL A 229 7.05 15.42 27.10
CA VAL A 229 7.20 15.28 25.65
C VAL A 229 7.63 13.85 25.31
N ALA A 230 8.55 13.22 26.03
CA ALA A 230 8.90 11.82 25.80
C ALA A 230 7.73 10.88 26.09
N ILE A 231 6.90 11.13 27.11
CA ILE A 231 5.71 10.32 27.42
C ILE A 231 4.60 10.56 26.39
N THR A 232 4.36 11.80 25.94
CA THR A 232 3.37 12.09 24.88
C THR A 232 3.87 11.65 23.50
N SER A 233 5.18 11.67 23.25
CA SER A 233 5.85 11.09 22.08
C SER A 233 5.86 9.57 22.14
N LEU A 234 5.93 8.94 23.32
CA LEU A 234 5.74 7.49 23.49
C LEU A 234 4.26 7.11 23.37
N TRP A 235 3.32 7.97 23.77
CA TRP A 235 1.88 7.76 23.54
C TRP A 235 1.50 7.99 22.08
N ASN A 236 2.05 9.00 21.41
CA ASN A 236 1.89 9.22 19.97
C ASN A 236 2.67 8.17 19.17
N ALA A 237 3.83 7.72 19.64
CA ALA A 237 4.51 6.57 19.06
C ALA A 237 3.73 5.29 19.33
N VAL A 238 3.05 5.08 20.46
CA VAL A 238 2.19 3.89 20.69
C VAL A 238 0.89 3.96 19.87
N LEU A 239 0.36 5.16 19.62
CA LEU A 239 -0.78 5.39 18.72
C LEU A 239 -0.37 5.31 17.23
N LEU A 240 0.87 5.67 16.87
CA LEU A 240 1.43 5.55 15.51
C LEU A 240 2.09 4.19 15.23
N THR A 241 2.65 3.51 16.24
CA THR A 241 3.07 2.09 16.20
C THR A 241 1.88 1.16 16.41
N GLY A 242 0.70 1.72 16.71
CA GLY A 242 -0.58 1.06 16.47
C GLY A 242 -0.83 0.82 14.98
N VAL A 243 -0.14 1.53 14.08
CA VAL A 243 0.16 0.99 12.76
C VAL A 243 1.35 0.06 12.94
N ALA A 244 1.03 -1.17 13.34
CA ALA A 244 1.91 -2.28 13.05
C ALA A 244 2.44 -2.08 11.62
N VAL A 245 3.76 -2.12 11.43
CA VAL A 245 4.28 -2.55 10.15
C VAL A 245 3.57 -3.89 9.94
N SER A 246 2.55 -3.86 9.09
CA SER A 246 1.87 -5.06 8.68
C SER A 246 2.93 -5.86 7.95
N GLU A 247 3.65 -6.73 8.67
CA GLU A 247 4.03 -8.01 8.10
C GLU A 247 2.81 -8.45 7.31
N ALA A 248 2.96 -8.59 5.98
CA ALA A 248 1.87 -8.96 5.10
C ALA A 248 1.06 -10.05 5.81
N LYS A 249 -0.18 -9.73 6.22
CA LYS A 249 -1.00 -10.62 7.06
C LYS A 249 -0.86 -12.02 6.49
N SER A 250 -0.23 -12.92 7.24
CA SER A 250 0.02 -14.26 6.71
C SER A 250 -1.36 -14.89 6.44
N CYS A 251 -1.59 -15.35 5.23
CA CYS A 251 -2.84 -16.00 4.87
C CYS A 251 -2.98 -17.30 5.68
N LYS A 252 -3.83 -17.29 6.71
CA LYS A 252 -3.96 -18.43 7.64
C LYS A 252 -4.93 -19.51 7.15
N LYS A 253 -5.93 -19.13 6.35
CA LYS A 253 -7.00 -20.01 5.86
C LYS A 253 -7.37 -19.61 4.43
N PRO A 254 -6.54 -19.95 3.43
CA PRO A 254 -6.85 -19.63 2.05
C PRO A 254 -8.12 -20.34 1.59
N PHE A 255 -8.97 -19.63 0.85
CA PHE A 255 -9.97 -20.32 0.03
C PHE A 255 -9.26 -21.19 -1.01
N VAL A 256 -9.78 -22.40 -1.23
CA VAL A 256 -9.25 -23.28 -2.27
C VAL A 256 -10.14 -23.18 -3.49
N ARG A 257 -9.59 -22.65 -4.59
CA ARG A 257 -10.20 -22.67 -5.92
C ARG A 257 -9.89 -24.01 -6.56
N ARG A 258 -10.94 -24.75 -6.91
CA ARG A 258 -10.85 -26.15 -7.35
C ARG A 258 -11.38 -26.29 -8.76
N GLU A 259 -10.90 -27.29 -9.50
CA GLU A 259 -11.39 -27.53 -10.85
C GLU A 259 -12.86 -27.97 -10.79
N TRP A 260 -13.70 -27.53 -11.73
CA TRP A 260 -15.16 -27.78 -11.72
C TRP A 260 -15.55 -29.26 -11.53
N ARG A 261 -14.85 -30.18 -12.19
CA ARG A 261 -15.10 -31.63 -12.14
C ARG A 261 -14.68 -32.22 -10.79
N SER A 262 -13.75 -31.61 -10.08
CA SER A 262 -13.34 -32.04 -8.73
C SER A 262 -14.41 -31.76 -7.65
N LEU A 263 -15.34 -30.83 -7.91
CA LEU A 263 -16.45 -30.54 -7.03
C LEU A 263 -17.49 -31.67 -7.06
N SER A 264 -18.01 -32.03 -5.90
CA SER A 264 -19.18 -32.90 -5.80
C SER A 264 -20.42 -32.22 -6.39
N ILE A 265 -21.41 -33.02 -6.80
CA ILE A 265 -22.68 -32.51 -7.33
C ILE A 265 -23.33 -31.50 -6.37
N LYS A 266 -23.29 -31.78 -5.06
CA LYS A 266 -23.82 -30.87 -4.03
C LYS A 266 -23.09 -29.53 -3.98
N GLU A 267 -21.77 -29.54 -4.17
CA GLU A 267 -20.97 -28.31 -4.21
C GLU A 267 -21.25 -27.51 -5.48
N ARG A 268 -21.38 -28.17 -6.64
CA ARG A 268 -21.76 -27.51 -7.91
C ARG A 268 -23.12 -26.83 -7.79
N ASP A 269 -24.12 -27.54 -7.29
CA ASP A 269 -25.46 -27.00 -7.05
C ASP A 269 -25.44 -25.83 -6.07
N HIS A 270 -24.63 -25.93 -5.01
CA HIS A 270 -24.49 -24.86 -4.03
C HIS A 270 -23.82 -23.62 -4.61
N TYR A 271 -22.79 -23.77 -5.42
CA TYR A 271 -22.13 -22.66 -6.12
C TYR A 271 -23.11 -21.96 -7.07
N ILE A 272 -23.84 -22.71 -7.90
CA ILE A 272 -24.88 -22.18 -8.79
C ILE A 272 -25.96 -21.44 -8.00
N LYS A 273 -26.39 -22.00 -6.85
CA LYS A 273 -27.34 -21.34 -5.94
C LYS A 273 -26.79 -20.02 -5.40
N ALA A 274 -25.50 -19.95 -5.06
CA ALA A 274 -24.87 -18.73 -4.56
C ALA A 274 -24.82 -17.63 -5.65
N GLN A 275 -24.51 -17.97 -6.90
CA GLN A 275 -24.59 -17.01 -8.01
C GLN A 275 -25.99 -16.45 -8.19
N LYS A 276 -27.00 -17.33 -8.21
CA LYS A 276 -28.41 -16.93 -8.29
C LYS A 276 -28.86 -16.07 -7.12
N CYS A 277 -28.24 -16.25 -5.95
CA CYS A 277 -28.48 -15.37 -4.81
C CYS A 277 -27.95 -13.96 -5.08
N LEU A 278 -26.76 -13.79 -5.68
CA LEU A 278 -26.24 -12.47 -6.08
C LEU A 278 -27.11 -11.80 -7.14
N MET A 279 -27.67 -12.56 -8.08
CA MET A 279 -28.62 -12.07 -9.09
C MET A 279 -29.95 -11.56 -8.48
N LYS A 280 -30.27 -11.96 -7.25
CA LYS A 280 -31.50 -11.55 -6.53
C LYS A 280 -31.24 -10.51 -5.45
N LYS A 281 -30.03 -10.48 -4.90
CA LYS A 281 -29.64 -9.54 -3.84
C LYS A 281 -29.67 -8.12 -4.42
N PRO A 282 -30.24 -7.12 -3.72
CA PRO A 282 -30.39 -5.78 -4.26
C PRO A 282 -29.03 -5.13 -4.55
N SER A 283 -28.96 -4.37 -5.65
CA SER A 283 -27.77 -3.58 -6.00
C SER A 283 -27.39 -2.63 -4.87
N GLN A 284 -26.08 -2.40 -4.71
CA GLN A 284 -25.53 -1.37 -3.82
C GLN A 284 -24.87 -0.21 -4.60
N SER A 285 -24.79 -0.31 -5.92
CA SER A 285 -24.32 0.79 -6.77
C SER A 285 -25.45 1.79 -6.96
N TYR A 286 -25.42 2.87 -6.18
CA TYR A 286 -26.35 3.99 -6.31
C TYR A 286 -25.75 5.15 -7.13
N THR A 287 -24.88 4.84 -8.10
CA THR A 287 -24.19 5.87 -8.87
C THR A 287 -24.91 6.20 -10.17
N ALA A 288 -24.69 7.42 -10.65
CA ALA A 288 -25.14 7.87 -11.96
C ALA A 288 -24.49 7.08 -13.10
N ASP A 289 -23.38 6.39 -12.85
CA ASP A 289 -22.59 5.68 -13.87
C ASP A 289 -23.22 4.35 -14.29
N ILE A 290 -23.95 3.68 -13.39
CA ILE A 290 -24.61 2.38 -13.65
C ILE A 290 -26.11 2.43 -13.33
N PRO A 291 -26.90 3.29 -14.00
CA PRO A 291 -28.31 3.53 -13.66
C PRO A 291 -29.22 2.31 -13.92
N GLY A 292 -28.75 1.35 -14.71
CA GLY A 292 -29.45 0.09 -14.99
C GLY A 292 -29.30 -1.00 -13.93
N ALA A 293 -28.41 -0.84 -12.95
CA ALA A 293 -28.16 -1.88 -11.95
C ALA A 293 -29.41 -2.14 -11.09
N ARG A 294 -29.77 -3.41 -10.89
CA ARG A 294 -30.90 -3.83 -10.04
C ARG A 294 -30.48 -4.84 -8.98
N SER A 295 -29.40 -5.57 -9.23
CA SER A 295 -28.90 -6.62 -8.35
C SER A 295 -27.41 -6.48 -8.04
N ARG A 296 -26.93 -7.20 -7.03
CA ARG A 296 -25.49 -7.34 -6.73
C ARG A 296 -24.73 -8.00 -7.89
N TRP A 297 -25.42 -8.72 -8.75
CA TRP A 297 -24.83 -9.22 -10.00
C TRP A 297 -24.57 -8.08 -10.99
N ASP A 298 -25.57 -7.20 -11.17
CA ASP A 298 -25.46 -6.05 -12.08
C ASP A 298 -24.40 -5.04 -11.62
N ASP A 299 -24.15 -4.96 -10.32
CA ASP A 299 -23.07 -4.18 -9.73
C ASP A 299 -21.68 -4.57 -10.28
N PHE A 300 -21.37 -5.88 -10.27
CA PHE A 300 -20.11 -6.39 -10.81
C PHE A 300 -20.06 -6.28 -12.33
N LEU A 301 -21.18 -6.56 -13.01
CA LEU A 301 -21.30 -6.39 -14.45
C LEU A 301 -21.07 -4.94 -14.85
N GLY A 302 -21.73 -3.98 -14.21
CA GLY A 302 -21.60 -2.56 -14.50
C GLY A 302 -20.20 -2.05 -14.19
N THR A 303 -19.59 -2.49 -13.09
CA THR A 303 -18.18 -2.19 -12.78
C THR A 303 -17.25 -2.68 -13.89
N HIS A 304 -17.47 -3.87 -14.43
CA HIS A 304 -16.69 -4.37 -15.55
C HIS A 304 -16.95 -3.55 -16.82
N ILE A 305 -18.20 -3.22 -17.13
CA ILE A 305 -18.57 -2.40 -18.29
C ILE A 305 -17.84 -1.05 -18.29
N ILE A 306 -17.88 -0.31 -17.18
CA ILE A 306 -17.29 1.03 -17.12
C ILE A 306 -15.75 1.04 -17.16
N ASN A 307 -15.10 -0.05 -16.74
CA ASN A 307 -13.64 -0.16 -16.72
C ASN A 307 -13.06 -0.94 -17.90
N ALA A 308 -13.89 -1.58 -18.71
CA ALA A 308 -13.48 -2.52 -19.75
C ALA A 308 -12.38 -1.95 -20.67
N ASP A 309 -12.55 -0.73 -21.16
CA ASP A 309 -11.61 -0.11 -22.10
C ASP A 309 -10.22 0.16 -21.50
N ASP A 310 -10.14 0.35 -20.19
CA ASP A 310 -8.90 0.61 -19.46
C ASP A 310 -8.19 -0.67 -18.98
N VAL A 311 -8.91 -1.79 -18.86
CA VAL A 311 -8.40 -3.02 -18.23
C VAL A 311 -8.17 -4.17 -19.19
N GLN A 312 -8.68 -4.13 -20.41
CA GLN A 312 -8.47 -5.20 -21.40
C GLN A 312 -7.43 -4.77 -22.44
N PHE A 313 -6.54 -5.71 -22.81
CA PHE A 313 -5.36 -5.47 -23.65
C PHE A 313 -4.47 -4.33 -23.12
N THR A 314 -4.41 -4.22 -21.80
CA THR A 314 -3.52 -3.34 -21.03
C THR A 314 -2.73 -4.18 -20.02
N GLY A 315 -1.62 -3.65 -19.51
CA GLY A 315 -0.81 -4.34 -18.50
C GLY A 315 -1.50 -4.50 -17.14
N VAL A 316 -2.67 -3.88 -16.94
CA VAL A 316 -3.47 -3.96 -15.71
C VAL A 316 -4.44 -5.15 -15.73
N PHE A 317 -4.63 -5.80 -16.89
CA PHE A 317 -5.60 -6.88 -17.11
C PHE A 317 -5.62 -7.94 -16.01
N TYR A 318 -4.50 -8.63 -15.80
CA TYR A 318 -4.40 -9.70 -14.81
C TYR A 318 -4.60 -9.21 -13.36
N PRO A 319 -3.91 -8.15 -12.90
CA PRO A 319 -4.16 -7.55 -11.59
C PRO A 319 -5.62 -7.14 -11.34
N TYR A 320 -6.27 -6.49 -12.32
CA TYR A 320 -7.66 -6.05 -12.19
C TYR A 320 -8.62 -7.23 -12.09
N HIS A 321 -8.52 -8.20 -13.01
CA HIS A 321 -9.41 -9.37 -12.99
C HIS A 321 -9.19 -10.22 -11.74
N ARG A 322 -7.95 -10.37 -11.25
CA ARG A 322 -7.68 -11.02 -9.96
C ARG A 322 -8.44 -10.36 -8.81
N LEU A 323 -8.44 -9.02 -8.76
CA LEU A 323 -9.13 -8.26 -7.72
C LEU A 323 -10.66 -8.32 -7.87
N LEU A 324 -11.17 -8.25 -9.11
CA LEU A 324 -12.58 -8.44 -9.43
C LEU A 324 -13.07 -9.82 -8.98
N MET A 325 -12.31 -10.87 -9.31
CA MET A 325 -12.60 -12.25 -8.89
C MET A 325 -12.60 -12.38 -7.36
N TYR A 326 -11.61 -11.80 -6.68
CA TYR A 326 -11.54 -11.83 -5.22
C TYR A 326 -12.74 -11.12 -4.57
N SER A 327 -13.13 -9.95 -5.06
CA SER A 327 -14.28 -9.20 -4.51
C SER A 327 -15.61 -9.95 -4.74
N TYR A 328 -15.80 -10.55 -5.91
CA TYR A 328 -16.93 -11.43 -6.20
C TYR A 328 -16.95 -12.68 -5.30
N GLU A 329 -15.77 -13.28 -5.04
CA GLU A 329 -15.61 -14.41 -4.12
C GLU A 329 -16.08 -14.07 -2.71
N GLN A 330 -15.75 -12.87 -2.20
CA GLN A 330 -16.23 -12.40 -0.90
C GLN A 330 -17.76 -12.28 -0.86
N GLU A 331 -18.37 -11.78 -1.94
CA GLU A 331 -19.82 -11.63 -2.03
C GLU A 331 -20.55 -12.96 -2.12
N LEU A 332 -19.97 -13.95 -2.82
CA LEU A 332 -20.49 -15.31 -2.82
C LEU A 332 -20.54 -15.91 -1.41
N GLN A 333 -19.60 -15.57 -0.51
CA GLN A 333 -19.65 -16.03 0.88
C GLN A 333 -20.91 -15.54 1.59
N THR A 334 -21.36 -14.32 1.29
CA THR A 334 -22.61 -13.78 1.86
C THR A 334 -23.86 -14.53 1.38
N CYS A 335 -23.76 -15.22 0.25
CA CYS A 335 -24.78 -16.11 -0.29
C CYS A 335 -24.62 -17.58 0.17
N GLY A 336 -23.75 -17.84 1.15
CA GLY A 336 -23.57 -19.14 1.79
C GLY A 336 -22.52 -20.06 1.16
N TRP A 337 -21.91 -19.65 0.05
CA TRP A 337 -20.75 -20.37 -0.51
C TRP A 337 -19.60 -20.36 0.50
N LYS A 338 -18.87 -21.47 0.64
CA LYS A 338 -17.75 -21.58 1.61
C LYS A 338 -16.41 -21.93 0.96
N GLY A 339 -16.43 -22.27 -0.33
CA GLY A 339 -15.23 -22.58 -1.11
C GLY A 339 -14.64 -21.35 -1.77
N GLY A 340 -13.55 -21.55 -2.52
CA GLY A 340 -13.11 -20.58 -3.52
C GLY A 340 -13.95 -20.69 -4.80
N ILE A 341 -13.83 -19.72 -5.70
CA ILE A 341 -14.45 -19.79 -7.02
C ILE A 341 -13.85 -21.00 -7.78
N PRO A 342 -14.68 -21.93 -8.29
CA PRO A 342 -14.15 -23.01 -9.12
C PRO A 342 -13.59 -22.48 -10.42
N TYR A 343 -12.63 -23.18 -11.00
CA TYR A 343 -12.06 -22.84 -12.30
C TYR A 343 -12.43 -23.86 -13.36
N TRP A 344 -12.55 -23.38 -14.59
CA TRP A 344 -12.74 -24.20 -15.78
C TRP A 344 -11.38 -24.49 -16.43
N ASP A 345 -10.86 -25.71 -16.26
CA ASP A 345 -9.64 -26.11 -16.95
C ASP A 345 -9.92 -26.36 -18.45
N TRP A 346 -9.41 -25.46 -19.29
CA TRP A 346 -9.66 -25.47 -20.72
C TRP A 346 -9.04 -26.68 -21.41
N ILE A 347 -7.88 -27.15 -20.94
CA ILE A 347 -7.15 -28.24 -21.58
C ILE A 347 -8.00 -29.50 -21.62
N LEU A 348 -8.80 -29.73 -20.56
CA LEU A 348 -9.67 -30.90 -20.48
C LEU A 348 -10.80 -30.88 -21.53
N ASP A 349 -11.23 -29.70 -21.97
CA ASP A 349 -12.29 -29.53 -22.98
C ASP A 349 -11.78 -29.16 -24.38
N ALA A 350 -10.49 -28.96 -24.50
CA ALA A 350 -9.77 -28.65 -25.75
C ALA A 350 -8.92 -29.85 -26.20
N THR A 351 -9.31 -31.07 -25.83
CA THR A 351 -8.67 -32.31 -26.28
C THR A 351 -9.56 -33.02 -27.30
N GLY A 352 -8.95 -33.79 -28.19
CA GLY A 352 -9.68 -34.60 -29.18
C GLY A 352 -9.06 -34.55 -30.58
N PRO A 353 -9.43 -35.49 -31.47
CA PRO A 353 -9.03 -35.45 -32.88
C PRO A 353 -9.52 -34.19 -33.60
N ASP A 354 -8.96 -33.95 -34.78
CA ASP A 354 -9.41 -32.85 -35.64
C ASP A 354 -10.89 -32.98 -36.03
N ASN A 355 -11.62 -31.88 -35.86
CA ASN A 355 -13.08 -31.73 -36.05
C ASN A 355 -13.97 -32.40 -34.99
N ASP A 356 -13.42 -33.00 -33.93
CA ASP A 356 -14.23 -33.51 -32.82
C ASP A 356 -14.65 -32.37 -31.89
N THR A 357 -15.94 -32.01 -31.93
CA THR A 357 -16.54 -31.00 -31.05
C THR A 357 -17.18 -31.61 -29.80
N SER A 358 -17.24 -32.94 -29.72
CA SER A 358 -18.00 -33.65 -28.68
C SER A 358 -17.40 -33.47 -27.29
N VAL A 359 -16.08 -33.34 -27.19
CA VAL A 359 -15.39 -33.13 -25.91
C VAL A 359 -15.84 -31.83 -25.25
N PHE A 360 -15.84 -30.73 -26.01
CA PHE A 360 -16.32 -29.43 -25.53
C PHE A 360 -17.82 -29.47 -25.22
N VAL A 361 -18.66 -29.92 -26.16
CA VAL A 361 -20.13 -29.87 -26.01
C VAL A 361 -20.61 -30.75 -24.84
N ASN A 362 -19.94 -31.86 -24.56
CA ASN A 362 -20.25 -32.76 -23.46
C ASN A 362 -19.50 -32.41 -22.16
N SER A 363 -18.81 -31.27 -22.10
CA SER A 363 -18.13 -30.84 -20.88
C SER A 363 -19.12 -30.81 -19.70
N PRO A 364 -18.74 -31.34 -18.53
CA PRO A 364 -19.56 -31.26 -17.32
C PRO A 364 -19.89 -29.83 -16.88
N ILE A 365 -19.17 -28.83 -17.41
CA ILE A 365 -19.49 -27.42 -17.18
C ILE A 365 -20.78 -27.00 -17.87
N PHE A 366 -21.17 -27.64 -18.97
CA PHE A 366 -22.40 -27.36 -19.70
C PHE A 366 -23.58 -28.28 -19.31
N ASP A 367 -23.42 -29.11 -18.28
CA ASP A 367 -24.48 -30.00 -17.81
C ASP A 367 -25.78 -29.22 -17.49
N ASN A 368 -26.92 -29.77 -17.90
CA ASN A 368 -28.21 -29.09 -17.82
C ASN A 368 -28.83 -29.10 -16.42
N LYS A 369 -28.24 -29.78 -15.44
CA LYS A 369 -28.77 -29.88 -14.08
C LYS A 369 -27.81 -29.33 -13.04
N HIS A 370 -26.55 -29.74 -13.15
CA HIS A 370 -25.46 -29.49 -12.22
C HIS A 370 -24.34 -28.68 -12.86
N GLY A 371 -24.58 -28.11 -14.06
CA GLY A 371 -23.69 -27.25 -14.82
C GLY A 371 -24.29 -25.87 -15.09
N PHE A 372 -23.73 -25.17 -16.08
CA PHE A 372 -24.10 -23.82 -16.48
C PHE A 372 -25.11 -23.79 -17.64
N GLY A 373 -25.63 -24.94 -18.05
CA GLY A 373 -26.47 -25.07 -19.24
C GLY A 373 -25.68 -25.08 -20.53
N GLY A 374 -26.35 -25.45 -21.61
CA GLY A 374 -25.74 -25.64 -22.93
C GLY A 374 -25.74 -24.38 -23.79
N ASN A 375 -25.82 -24.62 -25.10
CA ASN A 375 -25.75 -23.61 -26.15
C ASN A 375 -27.08 -22.86 -26.36
N GLY A 376 -27.02 -21.75 -27.09
CA GLY A 376 -28.18 -21.14 -27.72
C GLY A 376 -28.66 -21.94 -28.94
N ALA A 377 -29.89 -21.68 -29.38
CA ALA A 377 -30.36 -22.19 -30.67
C ALA A 377 -29.58 -21.53 -31.83
N TRP A 378 -29.46 -22.25 -32.94
CA TRP A 378 -28.77 -21.77 -34.14
C TRP A 378 -29.41 -20.49 -34.70
N ILE A 379 -28.57 -19.49 -34.99
CA ILE A 379 -28.92 -18.30 -35.76
C ILE A 379 -28.06 -18.27 -37.03
N PRO A 380 -28.63 -18.06 -38.24
CA PRO A 380 -27.84 -17.98 -39.47
C PRO A 380 -26.95 -16.71 -39.55
N GLY A 381 -26.13 -16.62 -40.60
CA GLY A 381 -25.26 -15.47 -40.85
C GLY A 381 -23.78 -15.70 -40.55
N ASN A 382 -22.95 -14.69 -40.77
CA ASN A 382 -21.53 -14.68 -40.42
C ASN A 382 -21.09 -13.24 -40.20
N PHE A 383 -19.82 -13.02 -39.89
CA PHE A 383 -19.28 -11.68 -39.65
C PHE A 383 -19.55 -10.69 -40.80
N PHE A 384 -19.48 -11.13 -42.06
CA PHE A 384 -19.70 -10.27 -43.23
C PHE A 384 -21.18 -10.05 -43.55
N ASN A 385 -22.05 -11.00 -43.18
CA ASN A 385 -23.49 -10.90 -43.37
C ASN A 385 -24.22 -11.44 -42.12
N PRO A 386 -24.23 -10.65 -41.03
CA PRO A 386 -24.83 -11.07 -39.77
C PRO A 386 -26.35 -10.96 -39.81
N GLU A 387 -27.01 -11.65 -38.87
CA GLU A 387 -28.44 -11.53 -38.66
C GLU A 387 -28.79 -10.10 -38.20
N PRO A 388 -29.73 -9.40 -38.86
CA PRO A 388 -30.07 -8.02 -38.52
C PRO A 388 -30.53 -7.85 -37.08
N GLY A 389 -30.02 -6.81 -36.41
CA GLY A 389 -30.47 -6.42 -35.06
C GLY A 389 -29.84 -7.23 -33.92
N LEU A 390 -28.90 -8.14 -34.20
CA LEU A 390 -28.11 -8.81 -33.19
C LEU A 390 -26.72 -8.17 -33.03
N PRO A 391 -26.19 -8.08 -31.80
CA PRO A 391 -24.82 -7.64 -31.58
C PRO A 391 -23.86 -8.66 -32.19
N VAL A 392 -22.87 -8.17 -32.94
CA VAL A 392 -21.84 -8.98 -33.60
C VAL A 392 -20.52 -8.73 -32.90
N ASN A 393 -20.04 -9.73 -32.18
CA ASN A 393 -18.74 -9.74 -31.52
C ASN A 393 -18.16 -11.15 -31.74
N PRO A 394 -16.98 -11.37 -32.32
CA PRO A 394 -15.82 -10.47 -32.49
C PRO A 394 -15.71 -9.87 -33.90
N PRO A 395 -14.74 -8.97 -34.20
CA PRO A 395 -14.56 -8.38 -35.54
C PRO A 395 -13.93 -9.34 -36.57
N TRP A 396 -14.24 -10.63 -36.50
CA TRP A 396 -13.78 -11.66 -37.44
C TRP A 396 -14.77 -12.81 -37.51
N GLY A 397 -14.65 -13.64 -38.54
CA GLY A 397 -15.50 -14.82 -38.73
C GLY A 397 -15.19 -15.93 -37.72
N VAL A 398 -16.24 -16.56 -37.19
CA VAL A 398 -16.17 -17.75 -36.33
C VAL A 398 -16.89 -18.90 -37.05
N PRO A 399 -16.15 -19.73 -37.82
CA PRO A 399 -16.76 -20.63 -38.80
C PRO A 399 -17.40 -21.89 -38.19
N ASP A 400 -16.96 -22.32 -37.01
CA ASP A 400 -17.39 -23.54 -36.32
C ASP A 400 -18.51 -23.30 -35.29
N ARG A 401 -19.12 -22.12 -35.35
CA ARG A 401 -20.23 -21.71 -34.51
C ARG A 401 -21.43 -22.67 -34.65
N SER A 402 -22.21 -22.81 -33.59
CA SER A 402 -23.30 -23.80 -33.52
C SER A 402 -24.56 -23.32 -32.78
N GLY A 403 -24.61 -22.05 -32.38
CA GLY A 403 -25.72 -21.45 -31.65
C GLY A 403 -26.04 -20.02 -32.11
N GLY A 404 -26.20 -19.12 -31.15
CA GLY A 404 -26.48 -17.70 -31.39
C GLY A 404 -27.60 -17.12 -30.54
N ASP A 405 -28.62 -17.93 -30.23
CA ASP A 405 -29.81 -17.48 -29.50
C ASP A 405 -29.61 -17.52 -27.96
N CYS A 406 -30.64 -17.08 -27.23
CA CYS A 406 -30.69 -17.13 -25.77
C CYS A 406 -30.49 -18.57 -25.24
N ILE A 407 -29.90 -18.70 -24.05
CA ILE A 407 -29.79 -19.99 -23.35
C ILE A 407 -31.18 -20.56 -22.98
N LYS A 408 -31.48 -21.78 -23.47
CA LYS A 408 -32.79 -22.44 -23.30
C LYS A 408 -32.80 -23.57 -22.27
N SER A 409 -31.63 -24.03 -21.83
CA SER A 409 -31.49 -25.15 -20.92
C SER A 409 -30.54 -24.83 -19.77
N GLY A 410 -30.56 -25.67 -18.74
CA GLY A 410 -29.69 -25.50 -17.58
C GLY A 410 -30.27 -24.62 -16.47
N PRO A 411 -29.54 -24.51 -15.35
CA PRO A 411 -29.95 -23.68 -14.23
C PRO A 411 -30.10 -22.18 -14.58
N PHE A 412 -29.44 -21.70 -15.62
CA PHE A 412 -29.51 -20.30 -16.05
C PHE A 412 -30.42 -20.08 -17.27
N ALA A 413 -31.22 -21.07 -17.68
CA ALA A 413 -32.21 -20.89 -18.75
C ALA A 413 -33.11 -19.67 -18.49
N GLY A 414 -33.24 -18.81 -19.50
CA GLY A 414 -34.04 -17.58 -19.39
C GLY A 414 -33.41 -16.45 -18.56
N LEU A 415 -32.13 -16.57 -18.15
CA LEU A 415 -31.39 -15.48 -17.51
C LEU A 415 -31.34 -14.26 -18.43
N LYS A 416 -31.57 -13.09 -17.84
CA LYS A 416 -31.46 -11.78 -18.50
C LYS A 416 -30.38 -10.95 -17.82
N SER A 417 -29.59 -10.26 -18.63
CA SER A 417 -28.73 -9.16 -18.20
C SER A 417 -29.55 -7.87 -18.19
N ASN A 418 -29.46 -7.08 -17.13
CA ASN A 418 -30.12 -5.77 -17.06
C ASN A 418 -29.32 -4.65 -17.74
N LEU A 419 -28.05 -4.90 -18.06
CA LEU A 419 -27.10 -3.96 -18.65
C LEU A 419 -26.66 -4.46 -20.04
N GLY A 420 -25.95 -3.63 -20.80
CA GLY A 420 -25.53 -3.91 -22.16
C GLY A 420 -26.68 -3.90 -23.18
N PRO A 421 -26.49 -4.43 -24.40
CA PRO A 421 -25.23 -4.96 -24.93
C PRO A 421 -24.14 -3.89 -25.06
N GLY A 422 -22.89 -4.30 -25.27
CA GLY A 422 -21.74 -3.42 -25.32
C GLY A 422 -21.52 -2.65 -24.02
N ASN A 423 -21.09 -1.40 -24.15
CA ASN A 423 -20.77 -0.53 -23.01
C ASN A 423 -22.00 0.13 -22.34
N GLY A 424 -23.22 -0.30 -22.67
CA GLY A 424 -24.45 0.30 -22.16
C GLY A 424 -24.66 0.04 -20.67
N THR A 425 -24.78 1.10 -19.87
CA THR A 425 -25.04 1.01 -18.42
C THR A 425 -26.48 1.34 -18.02
N ALA A 426 -27.31 1.75 -18.97
CA ALA A 426 -28.74 1.98 -18.78
C ALA A 426 -29.52 0.65 -18.63
N TYR A 427 -30.70 0.72 -18.02
CA TYR A 427 -31.56 -0.45 -17.88
C TYR A 427 -32.06 -0.92 -19.24
N ASN A 428 -31.52 -2.05 -19.71
CA ASN A 428 -31.83 -2.63 -21.00
C ASN A 428 -31.84 -4.18 -20.92
N PRO A 429 -32.92 -4.78 -20.37
CA PRO A 429 -32.96 -6.21 -20.12
C PRO A 429 -32.89 -7.03 -21.41
N ASN A 430 -31.81 -7.79 -21.58
CA ASN A 430 -31.56 -8.66 -22.73
C ASN A 430 -31.20 -10.07 -22.27
N CYS A 431 -31.51 -11.11 -23.07
CA CYS A 431 -31.18 -12.48 -22.69
C CYS A 431 -29.68 -12.77 -22.84
N ILE A 432 -29.17 -13.69 -22.03
CA ILE A 432 -27.82 -14.22 -22.20
C ILE A 432 -27.80 -15.19 -23.39
N ARG A 433 -26.94 -14.91 -24.37
CA ARG A 433 -26.79 -15.70 -25.60
C ARG A 433 -25.53 -16.54 -25.55
N ARG A 434 -25.56 -17.71 -26.18
CA ARG A 434 -24.39 -18.57 -26.40
C ARG A 434 -24.36 -19.05 -27.84
N ASP A 435 -23.17 -19.06 -28.41
CA ASP A 435 -22.91 -19.46 -29.78
C ASP A 435 -21.64 -20.31 -29.81
N PHE A 436 -21.73 -21.54 -29.31
CA PHE A 436 -20.55 -22.37 -29.13
C PHE A 436 -19.72 -22.52 -30.40
N ALA A 437 -18.42 -22.31 -30.26
CA ALA A 437 -17.38 -22.44 -31.27
C ALA A 437 -16.25 -23.36 -30.74
N PRO A 438 -16.47 -24.69 -30.72
CA PRO A 438 -15.58 -25.64 -30.05
C PRO A 438 -14.18 -25.77 -30.66
N LEU A 439 -14.05 -25.69 -31.99
CA LEU A 439 -12.77 -25.73 -32.68
C LEU A 439 -11.98 -24.45 -32.43
N SER A 440 -12.66 -23.30 -32.49
CA SER A 440 -12.06 -22.00 -32.12
C SER A 440 -11.58 -22.00 -30.66
N PHE A 441 -12.38 -22.56 -29.74
CA PHE A 441 -11.98 -22.76 -28.34
C PHE A 441 -10.72 -23.61 -28.22
N ARG A 442 -10.70 -24.76 -28.89
CA ARG A 442 -9.60 -25.73 -28.86
C ARG A 442 -8.31 -25.11 -29.37
N ASP A 443 -8.36 -24.45 -30.52
CA ASP A 443 -7.19 -23.90 -31.18
C ASP A 443 -6.58 -22.73 -30.38
N MET A 444 -7.41 -21.96 -29.66
CA MET A 444 -6.96 -20.80 -28.88
C MET A 444 -6.69 -21.09 -27.40
N SER A 445 -7.29 -22.13 -26.82
CA SER A 445 -7.25 -22.43 -25.37
C SER A 445 -6.73 -23.83 -25.04
N GLY A 446 -6.31 -24.59 -26.05
CA GLY A 446 -5.82 -25.95 -25.87
C GLY A 446 -4.41 -26.05 -25.28
N PRO A 447 -3.90 -27.29 -25.11
CA PRO A 447 -2.61 -27.56 -24.49
C PRO A 447 -1.46 -26.75 -25.10
N ALA A 448 -1.41 -26.60 -26.42
CA ALA A 448 -0.37 -25.84 -27.12
C ALA A 448 -0.39 -24.34 -26.74
N ALA A 449 -1.58 -23.72 -26.71
CA ALA A 449 -1.72 -22.31 -26.34
C ALA A 449 -1.35 -22.05 -24.87
N VAL A 450 -1.73 -22.97 -23.97
CA VAL A 450 -1.32 -22.89 -22.56
C VAL A 450 0.19 -23.07 -22.43
N GLU A 451 0.77 -24.04 -23.13
CA GLU A 451 2.23 -24.27 -23.10
C GLU A 451 3.00 -23.05 -23.61
N ASP A 452 2.56 -22.43 -24.71
CA ASP A 452 3.18 -21.23 -25.27
C ASP A 452 3.13 -20.05 -24.30
N GLY A 453 2.01 -19.84 -23.59
CA GLY A 453 1.94 -18.84 -22.53
C GLY A 453 2.87 -19.18 -21.35
N MET A 454 2.87 -20.43 -20.89
CA MET A 454 3.72 -20.87 -19.77
C MET A 454 5.23 -20.77 -20.06
N ARG A 455 5.63 -20.78 -21.35
CA ARG A 455 7.02 -20.59 -21.82
C ARG A 455 7.48 -19.12 -21.83
N GLN A 456 6.56 -18.16 -21.74
CA GLN A 456 6.94 -16.74 -21.85
C GLN A 456 7.88 -16.31 -20.70
N GLY A 457 8.90 -15.53 -21.06
CA GLY A 457 9.99 -15.17 -20.15
C GLY A 457 9.64 -14.04 -19.18
N TYR A 458 8.77 -13.11 -19.59
CA TYR A 458 8.39 -11.93 -18.83
C TYR A 458 6.92 -11.56 -19.02
N PHE A 459 6.37 -10.77 -18.10
CA PHE A 459 4.93 -10.53 -17.97
C PHE A 459 4.32 -9.93 -19.24
N GLY A 460 4.90 -8.90 -19.85
CA GLY A 460 4.29 -8.22 -21.01
C GLY A 460 4.08 -9.13 -22.23
N HIS A 461 4.97 -10.10 -22.48
CA HIS A 461 4.76 -11.11 -23.52
C HIS A 461 3.72 -12.15 -23.12
N PHE A 462 3.77 -12.62 -21.86
CA PHE A 462 2.76 -13.51 -21.31
C PHE A 462 1.37 -12.90 -21.43
N ASP A 463 1.21 -11.66 -20.98
CA ASP A 463 -0.03 -10.91 -20.97
C ASP A 463 -0.60 -10.73 -22.38
N ARG A 464 0.18 -10.12 -23.28
CA ARG A 464 -0.24 -9.90 -24.67
C ARG A 464 -0.63 -11.19 -25.39
N LEU A 465 0.15 -12.26 -25.24
CA LEU A 465 -0.12 -13.53 -25.90
C LEU A 465 -1.39 -14.17 -25.35
N THR A 466 -1.48 -14.31 -24.03
CA THR A 466 -2.56 -15.06 -23.38
C THR A 466 -3.91 -14.35 -23.44
N GLN A 467 -3.93 -13.01 -23.46
CA GLN A 467 -5.12 -12.22 -23.70
C GLN A 467 -5.72 -12.49 -25.09
N SER A 468 -4.88 -12.63 -26.12
CA SER A 468 -5.29 -12.92 -27.50
C SER A 468 -5.46 -14.41 -27.82
N THR A 469 -4.97 -15.32 -26.99
CA THR A 469 -5.15 -16.76 -27.13
C THR A 469 -6.14 -17.29 -26.12
N THR A 470 -5.69 -17.83 -24.98
CA THR A 470 -6.52 -18.58 -24.02
C THR A 470 -7.68 -17.79 -23.43
N HIS A 471 -7.50 -16.50 -23.15
CA HIS A 471 -8.58 -15.62 -22.68
C HIS A 471 -9.62 -15.39 -23.78
N SER A 472 -9.20 -14.90 -24.95
CA SER A 472 -10.08 -14.75 -26.11
C SER A 472 -10.72 -16.06 -26.55
N GLY A 473 -10.03 -17.19 -26.42
CA GLY A 473 -10.51 -18.51 -26.79
C GLY A 473 -11.60 -19.01 -25.85
N GLY A 474 -11.47 -18.80 -24.54
CA GLY A 474 -12.53 -19.14 -23.59
C GLY A 474 -13.79 -18.28 -23.78
N HIS A 475 -13.62 -16.98 -24.07
CA HIS A 475 -14.73 -16.08 -24.42
C HIS A 475 -15.38 -16.46 -25.75
N GLY A 476 -14.60 -16.51 -26.83
CA GLY A 476 -15.06 -16.80 -28.18
C GLY A 476 -15.58 -18.22 -28.35
N GLY A 477 -15.05 -19.19 -27.60
CA GLY A 477 -15.51 -20.58 -27.60
C GLY A 477 -16.93 -20.77 -27.11
N VAL A 478 -17.36 -19.94 -26.14
CA VAL A 478 -18.72 -19.95 -25.60
C VAL A 478 -19.62 -18.94 -26.32
N GLY A 479 -19.05 -17.78 -26.65
CA GLY A 479 -19.76 -16.64 -27.17
C GLY A 479 -19.90 -16.61 -28.70
N GLY A 480 -19.04 -17.28 -29.45
CA GLY A 480 -19.07 -17.28 -30.92
C GLY A 480 -19.24 -15.87 -31.48
N LEU A 481 -20.18 -15.70 -32.42
CA LEU A 481 -20.44 -14.43 -33.11
C LEU A 481 -21.50 -13.54 -32.43
N TYR A 482 -22.49 -14.15 -31.77
CA TYR A 482 -23.67 -13.45 -31.23
C TYR A 482 -23.84 -13.58 -29.71
N GLY A 483 -22.98 -14.38 -29.06
CA GLY A 483 -23.07 -14.73 -27.66
C GLY A 483 -22.46 -13.69 -26.75
N THR A 484 -22.96 -13.67 -25.50
CA THR A 484 -22.62 -12.65 -24.51
C THR A 484 -21.16 -12.73 -24.06
N MET A 485 -20.57 -13.93 -24.01
CA MET A 485 -19.16 -14.09 -23.63
C MET A 485 -18.18 -13.40 -24.59
N THR A 486 -18.52 -13.19 -25.87
CA THR A 486 -17.63 -12.45 -26.79
C THR A 486 -17.79 -10.93 -26.67
N ASP A 487 -18.83 -10.44 -26.00
CA ASP A 487 -18.99 -9.02 -25.72
C ASP A 487 -17.99 -8.59 -24.65
N LYS A 488 -16.97 -7.83 -25.07
CA LYS A 488 -15.85 -7.40 -24.21
C LYS A 488 -16.33 -6.68 -22.94
N TRP A 489 -17.42 -5.92 -23.02
CA TRP A 489 -17.97 -5.18 -21.87
C TRP A 489 -18.93 -6.06 -21.06
N GLN A 490 -19.84 -6.75 -21.76
CA GLN A 490 -20.97 -7.44 -21.16
C GLN A 490 -20.70 -8.91 -20.78
N SER A 491 -19.53 -9.48 -21.09
CA SER A 491 -19.19 -10.88 -20.82
C SER A 491 -19.45 -11.37 -19.39
N PRO A 492 -19.29 -10.58 -18.30
CA PRO A 492 -19.63 -11.04 -16.94
C PRO A 492 -21.11 -11.34 -16.72
N ALA A 493 -21.98 -10.97 -17.66
CA ALA A 493 -23.39 -11.30 -17.59
C ALA A 493 -23.64 -12.79 -17.83
N ASP A 494 -22.75 -13.49 -18.55
CA ASP A 494 -22.77 -14.95 -18.60
C ASP A 494 -22.10 -15.53 -17.34
N PRO A 495 -22.80 -16.39 -16.57
CA PRO A 495 -22.24 -17.02 -15.38
C PRO A 495 -20.93 -17.80 -15.58
N LEU A 496 -20.61 -18.22 -16.81
CA LEU A 496 -19.34 -18.88 -17.15
C LEU A 496 -18.13 -17.95 -17.06
N PHE A 497 -18.32 -16.63 -17.13
CA PHE A 497 -17.24 -15.65 -17.01
C PHE A 497 -16.38 -15.88 -15.78
N TRP A 498 -17.01 -16.10 -14.63
CA TRP A 498 -16.32 -16.22 -13.34
C TRP A 498 -15.44 -17.47 -13.27
N VAL A 499 -15.93 -18.60 -13.76
CA VAL A 499 -15.15 -19.85 -13.77
C VAL A 499 -14.08 -19.86 -14.86
N HIS A 500 -14.30 -19.16 -15.98
CA HIS A 500 -13.28 -18.89 -16.99
C HIS A 500 -12.15 -18.01 -16.41
N HIS A 501 -12.47 -16.87 -15.81
CA HIS A 501 -11.48 -15.93 -15.24
C HIS A 501 -10.78 -16.48 -14.00
N ALA A 502 -11.39 -17.43 -13.27
CA ALA A 502 -10.67 -18.18 -12.25
C ALA A 502 -9.53 -19.02 -12.87
N ASN A 503 -9.70 -19.56 -14.09
CA ASN A 503 -8.62 -20.26 -14.78
C ASN A 503 -7.62 -19.30 -15.44
N VAL A 504 -8.06 -18.12 -15.90
CA VAL A 504 -7.16 -17.03 -16.32
C VAL A 504 -6.23 -16.64 -15.17
N ASP A 505 -6.79 -16.40 -13.98
CA ASP A 505 -6.00 -16.09 -12.81
C ASP A 505 -5.08 -17.25 -12.36
N ARG A 506 -5.57 -18.49 -12.44
CA ARG A 506 -4.77 -19.70 -12.23
C ARG A 506 -3.59 -19.77 -13.19
N PHE A 507 -3.79 -19.41 -14.47
CA PHE A 507 -2.75 -19.42 -15.49
C PHE A 507 -1.63 -18.43 -15.14
N TRP A 508 -1.99 -17.21 -14.78
CA TRP A 508 -0.99 -16.22 -14.35
C TRP A 508 -0.26 -16.66 -13.09
N TRP A 509 -0.98 -17.16 -12.08
CA TRP A 509 -0.33 -17.67 -10.86
C TRP A 509 0.63 -18.84 -11.16
N SER A 510 0.22 -19.78 -12.01
CA SER A 510 1.05 -20.91 -12.44
C SER A 510 2.33 -20.40 -13.13
N TRP A 511 2.20 -19.38 -13.98
CA TRP A 511 3.35 -18.73 -14.61
C TRP A 511 4.25 -18.04 -13.56
N GLN A 512 3.68 -17.33 -12.59
CA GLN A 512 4.44 -16.64 -11.54
C GLN A 512 5.27 -17.62 -10.70
N ILE A 513 4.69 -18.75 -10.26
CA ILE A 513 5.37 -19.68 -9.35
C ILE A 513 6.54 -20.44 -9.98
N ARG A 514 6.67 -20.49 -11.31
CA ARG A 514 7.83 -21.10 -11.99
C ARG A 514 9.15 -20.37 -11.68
N ASP A 515 9.11 -19.07 -11.46
CA ASP A 515 10.24 -18.27 -10.96
C ASP A 515 9.73 -17.13 -10.09
N LEU A 516 9.11 -17.48 -8.95
CA LEU A 516 8.40 -16.52 -8.09
C LEU A 516 9.29 -15.34 -7.67
N LYS A 517 10.60 -15.58 -7.46
CA LYS A 517 11.55 -14.54 -7.07
C LYS A 517 11.64 -13.41 -8.10
N LYS A 518 11.54 -13.72 -9.38
CA LYS A 518 11.55 -12.72 -10.47
C LYS A 518 10.14 -12.28 -10.83
N ARG A 519 9.21 -13.23 -10.94
CA ARG A 519 7.87 -13.02 -11.53
C ARG A 519 6.83 -12.47 -10.56
N GLU A 520 7.07 -12.52 -9.25
CA GLU A 520 6.17 -11.88 -8.27
C GLU A 520 6.06 -10.37 -8.50
N LYS A 521 7.12 -9.72 -8.98
CA LYS A 521 7.15 -8.26 -9.21
C LYS A 521 7.19 -7.88 -10.69
N ASP A 522 7.15 -8.88 -11.57
CA ASP A 522 7.19 -8.65 -13.01
C ASP A 522 5.83 -8.15 -13.49
N ILE A 523 5.80 -6.90 -13.92
CA ILE A 523 4.63 -6.24 -14.50
C ILE A 523 5.10 -5.31 -15.62
N SER A 524 4.39 -5.31 -16.73
CA SER A 524 4.64 -4.50 -17.92
C SER A 524 3.40 -4.54 -18.81
N GLY A 525 3.43 -3.78 -19.91
CA GLY A 525 2.28 -3.64 -20.80
C GLY A 525 1.64 -2.26 -20.68
N PRO A 526 0.87 -1.86 -21.70
CA PRO A 526 0.46 -0.48 -21.85
C PRO A 526 -0.63 -0.08 -20.87
N LEU A 527 -0.75 1.22 -20.61
CA LEU A 527 -1.89 1.81 -19.91
C LEU A 527 -3.10 2.04 -20.81
N ILE A 528 -2.87 2.16 -22.12
CA ILE A 528 -3.92 2.33 -23.13
C ILE A 528 -4.09 1.03 -23.91
N ASN A 529 -5.35 0.70 -24.19
CA ASN A 529 -5.76 -0.46 -24.96
C ASN A 529 -4.96 -0.59 -26.27
N PHE A 530 -4.31 -1.74 -26.48
CA PHE A 530 -3.47 -2.06 -27.65
C PHE A 530 -2.20 -1.21 -27.87
N ASP A 531 -1.84 -0.27 -26.99
CA ASP A 531 -0.64 0.58 -27.12
C ASP A 531 0.67 -0.15 -26.75
N TYR A 532 0.89 -1.38 -27.24
CA TYR A 532 2.05 -2.18 -26.83
C TYR A 532 3.41 -1.59 -27.27
N ASN A 533 3.42 -0.63 -28.21
CA ASN A 533 4.60 0.16 -28.57
C ASN A 533 4.86 1.32 -27.60
N ASN A 534 3.90 1.60 -26.73
CA ASN A 534 3.95 2.60 -25.69
C ASN A 534 4.14 4.03 -26.22
N GLU A 535 3.38 4.36 -27.28
CA GLU A 535 3.46 5.65 -27.96
C GLU A 535 2.60 6.71 -27.29
N ALA A 536 1.58 6.32 -26.50
CA ALA A 536 0.57 7.23 -26.00
C ALA A 536 0.63 7.52 -24.48
N ALA A 537 0.78 6.52 -23.59
CA ALA A 537 0.53 6.74 -22.15
C ALA A 537 1.54 6.17 -21.14
N GLY A 538 2.49 5.34 -21.54
CA GLY A 538 3.36 4.65 -20.59
C GLY A 538 2.95 3.21 -20.32
N ASN A 539 3.85 2.50 -19.63
CA ASN A 539 3.59 1.15 -19.14
C ASN A 539 3.02 1.17 -17.72
N VAL A 540 2.25 0.14 -17.40
CA VAL A 540 1.81 -0.13 -16.03
C VAL A 540 3.00 -0.28 -15.08
N THR A 541 2.80 0.12 -13.83
CA THR A 541 3.78 -0.07 -12.76
C THR A 541 3.11 -0.74 -11.55
N LEU A 542 3.94 -1.24 -10.63
CA LEU A 542 3.48 -1.83 -9.37
C LEU A 542 2.66 -0.84 -8.49
N ASP A 543 2.84 0.46 -8.68
CA ASP A 543 2.11 1.50 -7.94
C ASP A 543 0.82 1.96 -8.62
N HIS A 544 0.51 1.44 -9.82
CA HIS A 544 -0.73 1.76 -10.53
C HIS A 544 -1.95 1.32 -9.71
N GLY A 545 -2.92 2.21 -9.59
CA GLY A 545 -4.15 1.99 -8.83
C GLY A 545 -5.14 1.11 -9.60
N ILE A 546 -5.87 0.28 -8.86
CA ILE A 546 -6.92 -0.60 -9.35
C ILE A 546 -8.15 -0.33 -8.48
N PHE A 547 -9.27 -0.06 -9.14
CA PHE A 547 -10.55 0.22 -8.50
C PHE A 547 -11.58 -0.83 -8.91
N ILE A 548 -12.15 -1.54 -7.93
CA ILE A 548 -13.31 -2.41 -8.16
C ILE A 548 -14.54 -1.81 -7.51
N GLY A 549 -15.32 -1.12 -8.34
CA GLY A 549 -16.75 -0.88 -8.18
C GLY A 549 -17.23 -0.20 -6.89
N GLU A 550 -18.37 0.45 -6.97
CA GLU A 550 -18.97 1.15 -5.82
C GLU A 550 -19.55 0.21 -4.78
N THR A 551 -19.68 -1.05 -5.14
CA THR A 551 -20.32 -2.10 -4.37
C THR A 551 -19.43 -2.63 -3.25
N VAL A 552 -18.15 -2.83 -3.54
CA VAL A 552 -17.14 -3.31 -2.58
C VAL A 552 -16.18 -2.16 -2.22
N LYS A 553 -16.12 -1.10 -3.04
CA LYS A 553 -15.24 0.06 -2.90
C LYS A 553 -13.80 -0.37 -2.62
N LEU A 554 -13.32 -1.28 -3.45
CA LEU A 554 -12.02 -1.92 -3.25
C LEU A 554 -10.97 -1.19 -4.07
N ASN A 555 -10.15 -0.42 -3.37
CA ASN A 555 -9.00 0.29 -3.94
C ASN A 555 -7.74 -0.48 -3.55
N ALA A 556 -6.98 -0.89 -4.55
CA ALA A 556 -5.70 -1.54 -4.37
C ALA A 556 -4.68 -0.98 -5.37
N LYS A 557 -3.40 -1.25 -5.15
CA LYS A 557 -2.38 -1.09 -6.18
C LYS A 557 -2.07 -2.44 -6.80
N VAL A 558 -1.48 -2.44 -8.00
CA VAL A 558 -0.98 -3.66 -8.66
C VAL A 558 -0.13 -4.50 -7.70
N LYS A 559 0.79 -3.87 -6.95
CA LYS A 559 1.64 -4.57 -5.96
C LYS A 559 0.88 -5.32 -4.87
N ASP A 560 -0.34 -4.90 -4.54
CA ASP A 560 -1.14 -5.49 -3.46
C ASP A 560 -1.82 -6.79 -3.91
N VAL A 561 -1.88 -7.05 -5.22
CA VAL A 561 -2.54 -8.21 -5.84
C VAL A 561 -1.58 -9.14 -6.59
N MET A 562 -0.29 -8.85 -6.60
CA MET A 562 0.69 -9.70 -7.30
C MET A 562 0.83 -11.10 -6.70
N HIS A 563 0.50 -11.28 -5.42
CA HIS A 563 0.67 -12.55 -4.71
C HIS A 563 -0.65 -12.98 -4.03
N ILE A 564 -1.12 -14.19 -4.35
CA ILE A 564 -2.48 -14.65 -3.99
C ILE A 564 -2.67 -15.01 -2.50
N GLN A 565 -1.58 -15.11 -1.74
CA GLN A 565 -1.56 -15.42 -0.29
C GLN A 565 -0.92 -14.32 0.60
N LYS A 566 -0.71 -13.11 0.08
CA LYS A 566 -0.11 -12.00 0.85
C LYS A 566 -1.06 -10.81 0.86
N GLY A 567 -1.03 -10.08 1.99
CA GLY A 567 -1.70 -8.79 2.09
C GLY A 567 -3.22 -8.90 1.99
N LEU A 568 -3.77 -8.34 0.91
CA LEU A 568 -5.21 -8.29 0.66
C LEU A 568 -5.79 -9.67 0.30
N LEU A 569 -5.01 -10.49 -0.41
CA LEU A 569 -5.48 -11.75 -0.97
C LEU A 569 -5.16 -12.93 -0.06
N CYS A 570 -6.09 -13.88 0.03
CA CYS A 570 -5.90 -15.12 0.78
C CYS A 570 -6.67 -16.28 0.14
N TYR A 571 -6.11 -16.82 -0.94
CA TYR A 571 -6.62 -18.03 -1.60
C TYR A 571 -5.49 -18.84 -2.23
N GLN A 572 -5.80 -20.04 -2.69
CA GLN A 572 -4.91 -20.93 -3.42
C GLN A 572 -5.67 -21.73 -4.47
N TYR A 573 -4.94 -22.30 -5.42
CA TYR A 573 -5.48 -23.26 -6.38
C TYR A 573 -5.23 -24.69 -5.89
N GLU A 574 -6.18 -25.59 -6.15
CA GLU A 574 -6.03 -27.03 -5.93
C GLU A 574 -4.89 -27.60 -6.77
N ASP A 575 -4.76 -27.11 -8.01
CA ASP A 575 -3.71 -27.49 -8.94
C ASP A 575 -3.27 -26.29 -9.81
N THR A 576 -2.09 -26.36 -10.42
CA THR A 576 -1.45 -25.32 -11.25
C THR A 576 -0.80 -25.96 -12.50
N TYR A 577 -0.59 -25.19 -13.57
CA TYR A 577 0.04 -25.66 -14.81
C TYR A 577 1.57 -25.81 -14.75
#